data_AF-A0AAU6HRQ4-F1
#
_entry.id   AF-A0AAU6HRQ4-F1
#
_cell.length_a   1.000
_cell.length_b   1.000
_cell.length_c   1.000
_cell.angle_alpha   90.00
_cell.angle_beta   90.00
_cell.angle_gamma   90.00
#
_symmetry.space_group_name_H-M   'P 1'
#
loop_
_entity.id
_entity.type
_entity.pdbx_description
1 polymer ?
#
loop_
_entity_poly.entity_id
_entity_poly.type
_entity_poly.pdbx_seq_one_letter_code
_entity_poly.pdbx_strand_id
1 'polypeptide(L)'
;MTGIGPTIGTPQPGFGLRVRLDHKRALASGDFNCRCGELAEDAVGHDEVRQMAVRAERHMRDECPLEEVRAAAAMRDHRRKNPRKKRK
;
A
#
# COMPACT_ATOMS: atom_id res chain seq x y z
N MET A 1 15.75 -7.06 4.63
CA MET A 1 14.69 -7.79 3.90
C MET A 1 14.91 -7.57 2.41
N THR A 2 15.48 -8.55 1.73
CA THR A 2 15.65 -8.59 0.27
C THR A 2 14.54 -9.46 -0.30
N GLY A 3 13.39 -8.84 -0.56
CA GLY A 3 12.32 -9.46 -1.35
C GLY A 3 12.79 -9.67 -2.78
N ILE A 4 12.61 -10.88 -3.32
CA ILE A 4 12.96 -11.26 -4.68
C ILE A 4 11.80 -10.79 -5.58
N GLY A 5 11.70 -9.48 -5.78
CA GLY A 5 10.68 -8.86 -6.62
C GLY A 5 11.13 -7.46 -7.05
N PRO A 6 10.67 -6.93 -8.19
CA PRO A 6 10.94 -5.56 -8.60
C PRO A 6 10.20 -4.60 -7.65
N THR A 7 10.76 -4.38 -6.47
CA THR A 7 10.35 -3.34 -5.55
C THR A 7 10.54 -2.01 -6.25
N ILE A 8 9.48 -1.20 -6.33
CA ILE A 8 9.48 0.06 -7.08
C ILE A 8 10.46 1.06 -6.44
N GLY A 9 10.90 0.83 -5.20
CA GLY A 9 11.75 1.73 -4.42
C GLY A 9 13.11 1.20 -3.92
N THR A 10 13.66 0.09 -4.42
CA THR A 10 15.03 -0.34 -4.02
C THR A 10 16.08 0.73 -4.30
N PRO A 11 17.10 0.93 -3.42
CA PRO A 11 17.40 0.19 -2.19
C PRO A 11 16.73 0.74 -0.91
N GLN A 12 16.12 1.93 -0.96
CA GLN A 12 15.45 2.55 0.19
C GLN A 12 14.01 2.91 -0.17
N PRO A 13 13.12 1.89 -0.18
CA PRO A 13 11.72 2.14 -0.48
C PRO A 13 11.13 2.99 0.64
N GLY A 14 10.88 4.27 0.37
CA GLY A 14 10.16 5.17 1.29
C GLY A 14 8.79 4.61 1.73
N PHE A 15 8.16 5.23 2.73
CA PHE A 15 6.90 4.72 3.30
C PHE A 15 5.71 4.82 2.35
N GLY A 16 4.83 3.82 2.38
CA GLY A 16 3.59 3.77 1.62
C GLY A 16 3.43 2.52 0.76
N LEU A 17 2.26 2.41 0.12
CA LEU A 17 1.92 1.37 -0.83
C LEU A 17 2.22 1.86 -2.25
N ARG A 18 3.03 1.11 -2.99
CA ARG A 18 3.33 1.35 -4.41
C ARG A 18 2.90 0.12 -5.20
N VAL A 19 2.19 0.37 -6.29
CA VAL A 19 1.73 -0.68 -7.21
C VAL A 19 2.02 -0.22 -8.63
N ARG A 20 2.61 -1.11 -9.43
CA ARG A 20 2.95 -0.89 -10.83
C ARG A 20 2.16 -1.85 -11.70
N LEU A 21 1.43 -1.26 -12.66
CA LEU A 21 0.57 -1.91 -13.63
C LEU A 21 0.85 -1.27 -15.00
N ASP A 22 2.00 -1.58 -15.59
CA ASP A 22 2.51 -0.87 -16.77
C ASP A 22 1.60 -1.00 -18.01
N HIS A 23 1.02 -2.19 -18.23
CA HIS A 23 0.06 -2.44 -19.30
C HIS A 23 -0.78 -3.70 -19.00
N LYS A 24 -1.86 -3.94 -19.76
CA LYS A 24 -2.82 -5.05 -19.57
C LYS A 24 -2.23 -6.47 -19.56
N ARG A 25 -0.98 -6.64 -19.97
CA ARG A 25 -0.26 -7.93 -20.05
C ARG A 25 0.98 -7.97 -19.16
N ALA A 26 1.29 -6.88 -18.47
CA ALA A 26 2.44 -6.80 -17.59
C ALA A 26 2.09 -7.51 -16.29
N LEU A 27 3.06 -8.20 -15.70
CA LEU A 27 2.93 -8.68 -14.33
C LEU A 27 2.76 -7.47 -13.40
N ALA A 28 1.70 -7.49 -12.59
CA ALA A 28 1.57 -6.54 -11.51
C ALA A 28 2.74 -6.74 -10.54
N SER A 29 3.36 -5.65 -10.11
CA SER A 29 4.29 -5.68 -8.99
C SER A 29 3.95 -4.59 -8.01
N GLY A 30 4.29 -4.79 -6.76
CA GLY A 30 4.08 -3.79 -5.73
C GLY A 30 4.94 -4.03 -4.52
N ASP A 31 5.08 -2.97 -3.74
CA ASP A 31 5.76 -3.00 -2.47
C ASP A 31 5.04 -2.07 -1.49
N PHE A 32 5.11 -2.44 -0.22
CA PHE A 32 4.52 -1.71 0.89
C PHE A 32 5.53 -1.62 2.03
N ASN A 33 5.74 -0.41 2.53
CA ASN A 33 6.46 -0.19 3.79
C ASN A 33 5.64 0.71 4.71
N CYS A 34 5.35 0.21 5.90
CA CYS A 34 4.75 1.04 6.95
C CYS A 34 5.81 1.88 7.67
N ARG A 35 5.43 3.06 8.14
CA ARG A 35 6.33 3.94 8.93
C ARG A 35 6.70 3.35 10.29
N CYS A 36 5.90 2.45 10.84
CA CYS A 36 6.22 1.77 12.10
C CYS A 36 7.37 0.76 11.95
N GLY A 37 7.72 0.35 10.72
CA GLY A 37 8.75 -0.65 10.47
C GLY A 37 8.34 -2.11 10.74
N GLU A 38 7.13 -2.36 11.25
CA GLU A 38 6.64 -3.71 11.56
C GLU A 38 6.16 -4.48 10.33
N LEU A 39 5.62 -3.77 9.34
CA LEU A 39 5.14 -4.38 8.10
C LEU A 39 5.86 -3.79 6.88
N ALA A 40 6.59 -4.68 6.22
CA ALA A 40 7.26 -4.47 4.95
C ALA A 40 6.98 -5.69 4.07
N GLU A 41 6.30 -5.50 2.95
CA GLU A 41 5.93 -6.58 2.02
C GLU A 41 6.20 -6.17 0.58
N ASP A 42 6.56 -7.16 -0.24
CA ASP A 42 6.62 -7.05 -1.69
C ASP A 42 5.81 -8.18 -2.32
N ALA A 43 5.25 -7.92 -3.49
CA ALA A 43 4.41 -8.88 -4.21
C ALA A 43 4.56 -8.73 -5.73
N VAL A 44 4.46 -9.86 -6.42
CA VAL A 44 4.43 -9.95 -7.88
C VAL A 44 3.27 -10.86 -8.27
N GLY A 45 2.49 -10.45 -9.27
CA GLY A 45 1.25 -11.09 -9.67
C GLY A 45 0.02 -10.32 -9.21
N HIS A 46 -1.06 -10.40 -9.98
CA HIS A 46 -2.25 -9.57 -9.76
C HIS A 46 -2.93 -9.89 -8.42
N ASP A 47 -3.04 -11.16 -8.08
CA ASP A 47 -3.72 -11.60 -6.86
C ASP A 47 -2.85 -11.34 -5.62
N GLU A 48 -1.55 -11.56 -5.73
CA GLU A 48 -0.57 -11.33 -4.68
C GLU A 48 -0.49 -9.84 -4.34
N VAL A 49 -0.40 -8.96 -5.35
CA VAL A 49 -0.40 -7.51 -5.17
C VAL A 49 -1.72 -7.04 -4.56
N ARG A 50 -2.85 -7.63 -4.96
CA ARG A 50 -4.16 -7.32 -4.37
C ARG A 50 -4.23 -7.73 -2.89
N GLN A 51 -3.75 -8.93 -2.56
CA GLN A 51 -3.71 -9.41 -1.18
C GLN A 51 -2.76 -8.58 -0.30
N MET A 52 -1.60 -8.21 -0.83
CA MET A 52 -0.66 -7.29 -0.18
C MET A 52 -1.33 -5.94 0.11
N ALA A 53 -2.04 -5.35 -0.86
CA ALA A 53 -2.75 -4.09 -0.65
C ALA A 53 -3.81 -4.20 0.47
N VAL A 54 -4.55 -5.31 0.54
CA VAL A 54 -5.54 -5.56 1.61
C VAL A 54 -4.85 -5.67 2.98
N ARG A 55 -3.75 -6.41 3.08
CA ARG A 55 -2.97 -6.54 4.32
C ARG A 55 -2.40 -5.20 4.76
N ALA A 56 -1.81 -4.45 3.83
CA ALA A 56 -1.29 -3.10 4.08
C ALA A 56 -2.38 -2.15 4.61
N GLU A 57 -3.58 -2.17 4.02
CA GLU A 57 -4.69 -1.34 4.51
C GLU A 57 -5.17 -1.75 5.89
N ARG A 58 -5.29 -3.06 6.18
CA ARG A 58 -5.64 -3.56 7.52
C ARG A 58 -4.61 -3.15 8.56
N HIS A 59 -3.34 -3.35 8.26
CA HIS A 59 -2.26 -2.97 9.16
C HIS A 59 -2.27 -1.47 9.47
N MET A 60 -2.33 -0.62 8.45
CA MET A 60 -2.36 0.84 8.66
C MET A 60 -3.57 1.31 9.46
N ARG A 61 -4.70 0.59 9.41
CA ARG A 61 -5.95 0.99 10.05
C ARG A 61 -6.07 0.45 11.48
N ASP A 62 -5.83 -0.84 11.66
CA ASP A 62 -6.22 -1.56 12.87
C ASP A 62 -5.00 -1.96 13.73
N GLU A 63 -3.86 -2.29 13.12
CA GLU A 63 -2.72 -2.90 13.82
C GLU A 63 -1.56 -1.93 14.09
N CYS A 64 -1.37 -0.90 13.27
CA CYS A 64 -0.18 -0.06 13.32
C CYS A 64 -0.06 0.68 14.68
N PRO A 65 1.09 0.61 15.36
CA PRO A 65 1.29 1.24 16.66
C PRO A 65 1.32 2.77 16.57
N LEU A 66 1.63 3.34 15.40
CA LEU A 66 1.69 4.78 15.18
C LEU A 66 0.28 5.36 15.00
N GLU A 67 -0.15 6.18 15.95
CA GLU A 67 -1.45 6.88 15.90
C GLU A 67 -1.60 7.75 14.66
N GLU A 68 -0.54 8.43 14.22
CA GLU A 68 -0.53 9.24 13.01
C GLU A 68 -0.86 8.43 11.74
N VAL A 69 -0.37 7.19 11.64
CA VAL A 69 -0.63 6.30 10.50
C VAL A 69 -2.10 5.85 10.52
N ARG A 70 -2.62 5.49 11.70
CA ARG A 70 -4.04 5.12 11.88
C ARG A 70 -4.98 6.28 11.58
N ALA A 71 -4.67 7.48 12.08
CA ALA A 71 -5.44 8.68 11.78
C ALA A 71 -5.44 9.00 10.28
N ALA A 72 -4.28 8.90 9.60
CA ALA A 72 -4.19 9.09 8.15
C ALA A 72 -4.98 8.01 7.38
N ALA A 73 -4.96 6.75 7.83
CA ALA A 73 -5.77 5.68 7.26
C ALA A 73 -7.28 5.94 7.42
N ALA A 74 -7.73 6.33 8.62
CA ALA A 74 -9.11 6.69 8.88
C ALA A 74 -9.59 7.87 8.02
N MET A 75 -8.76 8.90 7.84
CA MET A 75 -9.07 10.04 6.97
C MET A 75 -9.22 9.63 5.50
N ARG A 76 -8.39 8.68 5.02
CA ARG A 76 -8.53 8.13 3.66
C ARG A 76 -9.82 7.33 3.50
N ASP A 77 -10.16 6.48 4.46
CA ASP A 77 -11.41 5.71 4.45
C ASP A 77 -12.63 6.65 4.46
N HIS A 78 -12.62 7.68 5.31
CA HIS A 78 -13.67 8.70 5.33
C HIS A 78 -13.83 9.41 3.98
N ARG A 79 -12.73 9.77 3.31
CA ARG A 79 -12.77 10.39 1.96
C ARG A 79 -13.33 9.44 0.89
N ARG A 80 -13.05 8.13 1.00
CA ARG A 80 -13.61 7.11 0.09
C ARG A 80 -15.13 6.97 0.27
N LYS A 81 -15.61 7.00 1.52
CA LYS A 81 -17.04 6.92 1.85
C LYS A 81 -17.81 8.21 1.59
N ASN A 82 -17.14 9.36 1.68
CA ASN A 82 -17.71 10.69 1.44
C ASN A 82 -17.03 11.36 0.24
N PRO A 83 -17.22 10.85 -0.99
CA PRO A 83 -16.66 11.46 -2.18
C PRO A 83 -17.22 12.88 -2.32
N ARG A 84 -16.33 13.87 -2.47
CA ARG A 84 -16.76 15.24 -2.78
C ARG A 84 -17.53 15.20 -4.10
N LYS A 85 -18.76 15.73 -4.12
CA LYS A 85 -19.50 15.96 -5.37
C LYS A 85 -18.61 16.77 -6.31
N LYS A 86 -18.29 16.22 -7.50
CA LYS A 86 -17.59 16.99 -8.54
C LYS A 86 -18.40 18.25 -8.81
N ARG A 87 -17.79 19.43 -8.62
CA ARG A 87 -18.37 20.68 -9.15
C ARG A 87 -18.39 20.52 -10.67
N LYS A 88 -19.59 20.64 -11.24
CA LYS A 88 -19.87 20.51 -12.67
C LYS A 88 -19.29 21.70 -13.42
#